data_AF-A0AAJ2PQ57-F1
#
_entry.id   AF-A0AAJ2PQ57-F1
#
_cell.length_a   1.000
_cell.length_b   1.000
_cell.length_c   1.000
_cell.angle_alpha   90.00
_cell.angle_beta   90.00
_cell.angle_gamma   90.00
#
_symmetry.space_group_name_H-M   'P 1'
#
loop_
_entity.id
_entity.type
_entity.pdbx_description
1 polymer ?
#
loop_
_entity_poly.entity_id
_entity_poly.type
_entity_poly.pdbx_seq_one_letter_code
_entity_poly.pdbx_strand_id
1 'polypeptide(L)'
;MESTPLPEPLRRAVHHLVSETVQNCQEVLRYTEPDQAHTWKRMTLYRATDAADTMNMVAMLIAAYCQHTGMAADTLQSYLQVGQQELRAAGPQDDDRAHVAGLMGEALSYEALRAPANRMRHHRGQRQAEQAQRPEDDPQKLFTEACLHGLRARLCDDVDALDSYLPPQVAQLARKVAEALEVPELATT
;
A
#
# COMPACT_ATOMS: atom_id res chain seq x y z
N MET A 1 -28.73 19.91 1.16
CA MET A 1 -27.98 19.88 -0.10
C MET A 1 -27.90 18.43 -0.53
N GLU A 2 -28.51 18.07 -1.66
CA GLU A 2 -28.31 16.73 -2.24
C GLU A 2 -26.83 16.57 -2.60
N SER A 3 -26.20 15.49 -2.14
CA SER A 3 -24.83 15.19 -2.55
C SER A 3 -24.86 14.84 -4.04
N THR A 4 -24.33 15.72 -4.88
CA THR A 4 -24.14 15.39 -6.28
C THR A 4 -23.06 14.31 -6.36
N PRO A 5 -23.30 13.20 -7.09
CA PRO A 5 -22.29 12.16 -7.24
C PRO A 5 -21.04 12.72 -7.94
N LEU A 6 -19.89 12.06 -7.71
CA LEU A 6 -18.63 12.43 -8.37
C LEU A 6 -18.81 12.42 -9.90
N PRO A 7 -18.48 13.50 -10.62
CA PRO A 7 -18.70 13.57 -12.07
C PRO A 7 -17.99 12.44 -12.81
N GLU A 8 -18.63 11.92 -13.85
CA GLU A 8 -18.18 10.73 -14.57
C GLU A 8 -16.72 10.82 -15.05
N PRO A 9 -16.23 11.93 -15.66
CA PRO A 9 -14.84 12.01 -16.10
C PRO A 9 -13.86 11.92 -14.93
N LEU A 10 -14.16 12.59 -13.82
CA LEU A 10 -13.33 12.57 -12.62
C LEU A 10 -13.37 11.18 -11.97
N ARG A 11 -14.55 10.56 -11.90
CA ARG A 11 -14.72 9.20 -11.37
C ARG A 11 -13.88 8.18 -12.14
N ARG A 12 -13.89 8.23 -13.47
CA ARG A 12 -13.05 7.35 -14.31
C ARG A 12 -11.56 7.60 -14.12
N ALA A 13 -11.13 8.86 -14.02
CA ALA A 13 -9.74 9.20 -13.74
C ALA A 13 -9.29 8.65 -12.37
N VAL A 14 -10.13 8.82 -11.33
CA VAL A 14 -9.89 8.25 -10.01
C VAL A 14 -9.78 6.73 -10.06
N HIS A 15 -10.71 6.05 -10.76
CA HIS A 15 -10.66 4.59 -10.89
C HIS A 15 -9.36 4.12 -11.55
N HIS A 16 -8.91 4.80 -12.60
CA HIS A 16 -7.67 4.47 -13.31
C HIS A 16 -6.44 4.63 -12.39
N LEU A 17 -6.30 5.78 -11.74
CA LEU A 17 -5.18 6.07 -10.84
C LEU A 17 -5.17 5.14 -9.62
N VAL A 18 -6.33 4.85 -9.03
CA VAL A 18 -6.43 3.89 -7.91
C VAL A 18 -6.00 2.49 -8.37
N SER A 19 -6.39 2.06 -9.57
CA SER A 19 -5.94 0.78 -10.13
C SER A 19 -4.42 0.75 -10.31
N GLU A 20 -3.81 1.83 -10.77
CA GLU A 20 -2.35 1.95 -10.91
C GLU A 20 -1.65 1.92 -9.54
N THR A 21 -2.19 2.62 -8.53
CA THR A 21 -1.68 2.53 -7.16
C THR A 21 -1.73 1.09 -6.64
N VAL A 22 -2.81 0.35 -6.90
CA VAL A 22 -2.92 -1.06 -6.50
C VAL A 22 -1.84 -1.91 -7.18
N GLN A 23 -1.56 -1.70 -8.47
CA GLN A 23 -0.48 -2.40 -9.18
C GLN A 23 0.89 -2.09 -8.57
N ASN A 24 1.17 -0.82 -8.25
CA ASN A 24 2.41 -0.45 -7.57
C ASN A 24 2.53 -1.11 -6.18
N CYS A 25 1.44 -1.16 -5.40
CA CYS A 25 1.40 -1.86 -4.12
C CYS A 25 1.66 -3.38 -4.27
N GLN A 26 1.13 -4.01 -5.32
CA GLN A 26 1.41 -5.43 -5.62
C GLN A 26 2.91 -5.67 -5.87
N GLU A 27 3.57 -4.77 -6.59
CA GLU A 27 5.00 -4.89 -6.83
C GLU A 27 5.82 -4.69 -5.56
N VAL A 28 5.40 -3.80 -4.64
CA VAL A 28 6.05 -3.68 -3.32
C VAL A 28 6.03 -5.03 -2.61
N LEU A 29 4.88 -5.69 -2.52
CA LEU A 29 4.78 -7.03 -1.91
C LEU A 29 5.66 -8.05 -2.64
N ARG A 30 5.62 -8.07 -3.97
CA ARG A 30 6.42 -9.01 -4.76
C ARG A 30 7.92 -8.85 -4.53
N TYR A 31 8.41 -7.61 -4.47
CA TYR A 31 9.83 -7.34 -4.34
C TYR A 31 10.33 -7.49 -2.90
N THR A 32 9.45 -7.59 -1.89
CA THR A 32 9.84 -7.95 -0.53
C THR A 32 10.08 -9.46 -0.34
N GLU A 33 9.73 -10.29 -1.33
CA GLU A 33 9.90 -11.74 -1.24
C GLU A 33 11.37 -12.18 -1.28
N PRO A 34 11.73 -13.31 -0.62
CA PRO A 34 13.12 -13.75 -0.49
C PRO A 34 13.86 -13.94 -1.82
N ASP A 35 13.17 -14.39 -2.87
CA ASP A 35 13.76 -14.60 -4.20
C ASP A 35 14.15 -13.29 -4.90
N GLN A 36 13.63 -12.15 -4.44
CA GLN A 36 13.93 -10.80 -4.95
C GLN A 36 14.97 -10.06 -4.09
N ALA A 37 15.69 -10.77 -3.20
CA ALA A 37 16.62 -10.17 -2.24
C ALA A 37 17.72 -9.26 -2.86
N HIS A 38 18.03 -9.41 -4.15
CA HIS A 38 19.04 -8.60 -4.83
C HIS A 38 18.52 -7.24 -5.32
N THR A 39 17.20 -7.07 -5.48
CA THR A 39 16.57 -5.86 -6.06
C THR A 39 15.62 -5.15 -5.11
N TRP A 40 15.22 -5.80 -4.00
CA TRP A 40 14.15 -5.32 -3.12
C TRP A 40 14.31 -3.85 -2.75
N LYS A 41 15.48 -3.41 -2.27
CA LYS A 41 15.68 -2.02 -1.81
C LYS A 41 15.31 -0.99 -2.88
N ARG A 42 15.79 -1.20 -4.11
CA ARG A 42 15.56 -0.26 -5.20
C ARG A 42 14.10 -0.32 -5.65
N MET A 43 13.60 -1.52 -5.88
CA MET A 43 12.28 -1.71 -6.46
C MET A 43 11.15 -1.38 -5.48
N THR A 44 11.26 -1.76 -4.21
CA THR A 44 10.24 -1.41 -3.21
C THR A 44 10.18 0.09 -2.97
N LEU A 45 11.33 0.79 -2.95
CA LEU A 45 11.34 2.25 -2.84
C LEU A 45 10.71 2.92 -4.07
N TYR A 46 11.07 2.50 -5.29
CA TYR A 46 10.43 3.04 -6.50
C TYR A 46 8.91 2.80 -6.51
N ARG A 47 8.47 1.57 -6.25
CA ARG A 47 7.03 1.26 -6.33
C ARG A 47 6.21 1.85 -5.19
N ALA A 48 6.75 1.90 -3.98
CA ALA A 48 6.08 2.59 -2.87
C ALA A 48 5.99 4.11 -3.13
N THR A 49 7.01 4.69 -3.78
CA THR A 49 6.99 6.12 -4.12
C THR A 49 6.02 6.43 -5.26
N ASP A 50 6.00 5.61 -6.32
CA ASP A 50 5.02 5.69 -7.40
C ASP A 50 3.59 5.57 -6.84
N ALA A 51 3.32 4.57 -6.00
CA ALA A 51 2.02 4.37 -5.37
C ALA A 51 1.54 5.62 -4.59
N ALA A 52 2.43 6.21 -3.78
CA ALA A 52 2.13 7.40 -3.00
C ALA A 52 1.90 8.63 -3.88
N ASP A 53 2.67 8.82 -4.95
CA ASP A 53 2.50 9.95 -5.87
C ASP A 53 1.21 9.85 -6.68
N THR A 54 0.88 8.65 -7.16
CA THR A 54 -0.37 8.39 -7.89
C THR A 54 -1.59 8.63 -6.98
N MET A 55 -1.54 8.21 -5.71
CA MET A 55 -2.62 8.49 -4.76
C MET A 55 -2.69 9.97 -4.36
N ASN A 56 -1.55 10.66 -4.27
CA ASN A 56 -1.52 12.11 -4.08
C ASN A 56 -2.17 12.83 -5.28
N MET A 57 -1.94 12.37 -6.52
CA MET A 57 -2.63 12.88 -7.71
C MET A 57 -4.15 12.71 -7.60
N VAL A 58 -4.65 11.56 -7.12
CA VAL A 58 -6.07 11.34 -6.86
C VAL A 58 -6.62 12.39 -5.88
N ALA A 59 -5.94 12.59 -4.75
CA ALA A 59 -6.35 13.58 -3.75
C ALA A 59 -6.38 14.99 -4.34
N MET A 60 -5.35 15.37 -5.12
CA MET A 60 -5.26 16.70 -5.74
C MET A 60 -6.31 16.92 -6.84
N LEU A 61 -6.66 15.89 -7.63
CA LEU A 61 -7.72 16.00 -8.64
C LEU A 61 -9.10 16.20 -8.01
N ILE A 62 -9.40 15.43 -6.96
CA ILE A 62 -10.65 15.59 -6.20
C ILE A 62 -10.68 16.98 -5.55
N ALA A 63 -9.58 17.41 -4.94
CA ALA A 63 -9.47 18.71 -4.30
C ALA A 63 -9.65 19.87 -5.29
N ALA A 64 -9.00 19.81 -6.45
CA ALA A 64 -9.15 20.79 -7.52
C ALA A 64 -10.60 20.89 -8.01
N TYR A 65 -11.28 19.74 -8.15
CA TYR A 65 -12.70 19.74 -8.49
C TYR A 65 -13.58 20.35 -7.39
N CYS A 66 -13.36 19.97 -6.12
CA CYS A 66 -14.08 20.55 -5.00
C CYS A 66 -13.92 22.08 -4.94
N GLN A 67 -12.70 22.58 -5.11
CA GLN A 67 -12.41 24.00 -5.19
C GLN A 67 -13.12 24.66 -6.38
N HIS A 68 -13.10 24.01 -7.56
CA HIS A 68 -13.82 24.48 -8.75
C HIS A 68 -15.33 24.61 -8.51
N THR A 69 -15.92 23.70 -7.71
CA THR A 69 -17.34 23.75 -7.33
C THR A 69 -17.66 24.66 -6.13
N GLY A 70 -16.67 25.41 -5.64
CA GLY A 70 -16.88 26.42 -4.60
C GLY A 70 -16.68 25.94 -3.16
N MET A 71 -16.03 24.80 -2.93
CA MET A 71 -15.64 24.38 -1.58
C MET A 71 -14.65 25.39 -0.97
N ALA A 72 -14.87 25.76 0.28
CA ALA A 72 -14.00 26.67 1.00
C ALA A 72 -12.61 26.07 1.26
N ALA A 73 -11.57 26.90 1.15
CA ALA A 73 -10.18 26.46 1.19
C ALA A 73 -9.77 25.84 2.54
N ASP A 74 -10.31 26.36 3.65
CA ASP A 74 -10.10 25.85 5.01
C ASP A 74 -10.68 24.43 5.18
N THR A 75 -11.89 24.21 4.68
CA THR A 75 -12.53 22.89 4.64
C THR A 75 -11.71 21.92 3.81
N LEU A 76 -11.25 22.36 2.64
CA LEU A 76 -10.43 21.54 1.76
C LEU A 76 -9.08 21.19 2.40
N GLN A 77 -8.41 22.14 3.05
CA GLN A 77 -7.17 21.89 3.79
C GLN A 77 -7.37 20.88 4.93
N SER A 78 -8.51 20.94 5.62
CA SER A 78 -8.86 19.96 6.66
C SER A 78 -8.98 18.56 6.08
N TYR A 79 -9.65 18.39 4.94
CA TYR A 79 -9.80 17.08 4.27
C TYR A 79 -8.50 16.56 3.66
N LEU A 80 -7.65 17.46 3.14
CA LEU A 80 -6.32 17.11 2.64
C LEU A 80 -5.33 16.78 3.75
N GLN A 81 -5.67 17.05 5.02
CA GLN A 81 -4.81 16.79 6.18
C GLN A 81 -3.40 17.37 6.01
N VAL A 82 -3.28 18.57 5.42
CA VAL A 82 -2.00 19.18 5.01
C VAL A 82 -1.00 19.27 6.18
N GLY A 83 -1.48 19.47 7.42
CA GLY A 83 -0.63 19.50 8.60
C GLY A 83 -0.01 18.16 9.01
N GLN A 84 -0.45 17.04 8.42
CA GLN A 84 0.10 15.70 8.60
C GLN A 84 1.01 15.29 7.45
N GLN A 85 1.19 16.15 6.45
CA GLN A 85 2.03 15.84 5.30
C GLN A 85 3.51 15.85 5.70
N GLU A 86 4.22 14.78 5.34
CA GLU A 86 5.67 14.70 5.46
C GLU A 86 6.31 14.67 4.08
N LEU A 87 7.32 15.52 3.87
CA LEU A 87 8.02 15.59 2.59
C LEU A 87 9.08 14.51 2.52
N ARG A 88 8.90 13.54 1.60
CA ARG A 88 9.87 12.46 1.36
C ARG A 88 11.28 12.97 1.04
N ALA A 89 11.40 14.16 0.44
CA ALA A 89 12.68 14.81 0.14
C ALA A 89 13.50 15.15 1.40
N ALA A 90 12.87 15.21 2.58
CA ALA A 90 13.57 15.38 3.86
C ALA A 90 14.25 14.09 4.35
N GLY A 91 13.97 12.94 3.71
CA GLY A 91 14.48 11.63 4.10
C GLY A 91 13.83 11.08 5.38
N PRO A 92 14.26 9.88 5.84
CA PRO A 92 13.74 9.27 7.06
C PRO A 92 14.03 10.10 8.31
N GLN A 93 13.00 10.34 9.10
CA GLN A 93 13.04 11.12 10.33
C GLN A 93 13.46 10.25 11.54
N ASP A 94 13.67 10.87 12.69
CA ASP A 94 14.04 10.16 13.91
C ASP A 94 12.95 9.19 14.40
N ASP A 95 11.69 9.52 14.15
CA ASP A 95 10.55 8.71 14.56
C ASP A 95 10.36 7.49 13.65
N ASP A 96 10.67 7.60 12.34
CA ASP A 96 10.83 6.47 11.41
C ASP A 96 11.91 5.49 11.90
N ARG A 97 13.10 6.03 12.24
CA ARG A 97 14.22 5.22 12.75
C ARG A 97 13.85 4.54 14.06
N ALA A 98 13.13 5.24 14.93
CA ALA A 98 12.64 4.67 16.17
C ALA A 98 11.62 3.55 15.93
N HIS A 99 10.73 3.70 14.95
CA HIS A 99 9.79 2.65 14.54
C HIS A 99 10.54 1.41 14.03
N VAL A 100 11.52 1.59 13.13
CA VAL A 100 12.34 0.49 12.61
C VAL A 100 13.11 -0.21 13.72
N ALA A 101 13.73 0.53 14.65
CA ALA A 101 14.39 -0.07 15.82
C ALA A 101 13.43 -0.96 16.63
N GLY A 102 12.18 -0.53 16.79
CA GLY A 102 11.13 -1.33 17.43
C GLY A 102 10.82 -2.63 16.68
N LEU A 103 10.72 -2.56 15.35
CA LEU A 103 10.50 -3.75 14.49
C LEU A 103 11.67 -4.75 14.58
N MET A 104 12.90 -4.24 14.68
CA MET A 104 14.13 -5.05 14.71
C MET A 104 14.49 -5.55 16.12
N GLY A 105 13.73 -5.18 17.15
CA GLY A 105 14.05 -5.50 18.54
C GLY A 105 15.25 -4.74 19.11
N GLU A 106 15.64 -3.65 18.46
CA GLU A 106 16.78 -2.81 18.86
C GLU A 106 16.37 -1.80 19.93
N ALA A 107 17.29 -1.52 20.87
CA ALA A 107 17.07 -0.50 21.89
C ALA A 107 17.29 0.90 21.31
N LEU A 108 16.45 1.86 21.72
CA LEU A 108 16.71 3.27 21.44
C LEU A 108 17.85 3.82 22.30
N SER A 109 18.59 4.79 21.76
CA SER A 109 19.53 5.57 22.56
C SER A 109 18.80 6.39 23.63
N TYR A 110 19.50 6.74 24.71
CA TYR A 110 18.94 7.57 25.78
C TYR A 110 18.44 8.93 25.26
N GLU A 111 19.14 9.53 24.30
CA GLU A 111 18.73 10.78 23.67
C GLU A 111 17.45 10.62 22.84
N ALA A 112 17.37 9.56 22.02
CA ALA A 112 16.17 9.26 21.24
C ALA A 112 14.96 8.97 22.13
N LEU A 113 15.16 8.34 23.30
CA LEU A 113 14.11 8.10 24.29
C LEU A 113 13.56 9.37 24.91
N ARG A 114 14.23 10.53 24.85
CA ARG A 114 13.70 11.77 25.45
C ARG A 114 12.48 12.29 24.70
N ALA A 115 12.44 12.13 23.38
CA ALA A 115 11.31 12.53 22.55
C ALA A 115 10.10 11.59 22.75
N PRO A 116 8.91 12.10 23.16
CA PRO A 116 7.72 11.27 23.32
C PRO A 116 7.28 10.54 22.05
N ALA A 117 7.44 11.18 20.89
CA ALA A 117 7.10 10.60 19.59
C ALA A 117 7.92 9.33 19.30
N ASN A 118 9.23 9.35 19.55
CA ASN A 118 10.12 8.21 19.31
C ASN A 118 9.75 7.01 20.18
N ARG A 119 9.44 7.22 21.47
CA ARG A 119 8.98 6.14 22.37
C ARG A 119 7.70 5.48 21.86
N MET A 120 6.75 6.29 21.43
CA MET A 120 5.48 5.81 20.89
C MET A 120 5.69 5.00 19.60
N ARG A 121 6.51 5.52 18.66
CA ARG A 121 6.83 4.83 17.40
C ARG A 121 7.57 3.52 17.62
N HIS A 122 8.58 3.52 18.50
CA HIS A 122 9.33 2.31 18.85
C HIS A 122 8.42 1.21 19.42
N HIS A 123 7.58 1.54 20.39
CA HIS A 123 6.61 0.59 20.95
C HIS A 123 5.57 0.13 19.90
N ARG A 124 5.16 1.00 18.96
CA ARG A 124 4.32 0.57 17.83
C ARG A 124 5.06 -0.44 16.94
N GLY A 125 6.34 -0.22 16.65
CA GLY A 125 7.19 -1.16 15.92
C GLY A 125 7.29 -2.52 16.61
N GLN A 126 7.50 -2.53 17.93
CA GLN A 126 7.54 -3.77 18.72
C GLN A 126 6.23 -4.56 18.62
N ARG A 127 5.09 -3.88 18.82
CA ARG A 127 3.76 -4.52 18.68
C ARG A 127 3.53 -5.09 17.29
N GLN A 128 3.96 -4.39 16.24
CA GLN A 128 3.85 -4.89 14.87
C GLN A 128 4.73 -6.12 14.64
N ALA A 129 5.96 -6.14 15.18
CA ALA A 129 6.82 -7.31 15.09
C ALA A 129 6.21 -8.53 15.82
N GLU A 130 5.64 -8.32 17.01
CA GLU A 130 4.92 -9.36 17.76
C GLU A 130 3.71 -9.89 16.98
N GLN A 131 2.93 -9.00 16.36
CA GLN A 131 1.79 -9.38 15.53
C GLN A 131 2.23 -10.11 14.24
N ALA A 132 3.33 -9.70 13.62
CA ALA A 132 3.86 -10.32 12.41
C ALA A 132 4.32 -11.78 12.63
N GLN A 133 4.66 -12.16 13.86
CA GLN A 133 4.98 -13.56 14.23
C GLN A 133 3.73 -14.46 14.23
N ARG A 134 2.53 -13.90 14.11
CA ARG A 134 1.25 -14.63 14.02
C ARG A 134 0.50 -14.23 12.74
N PRO A 135 1.06 -14.49 11.55
CA PRO A 135 0.47 -14.03 10.29
C PRO A 135 -0.90 -14.66 10.00
N GLU A 136 -1.21 -15.82 10.60
CA GLU A 136 -2.42 -16.61 10.35
C GLU A 136 -3.70 -16.06 11.04
N ASP A 137 -3.57 -15.05 11.92
CA ASP A 137 -4.66 -14.61 12.79
C ASP A 137 -5.52 -13.44 12.23
N ASP A 138 -5.16 -12.86 11.07
CA ASP A 138 -5.93 -11.78 10.43
C ASP A 138 -6.47 -12.20 9.04
N PRO A 139 -7.74 -12.64 8.96
CA PRO A 139 -8.36 -12.99 7.69
C PRO A 139 -8.37 -11.85 6.68
N GLN A 140 -8.50 -10.59 7.10
CA GLN A 140 -8.57 -9.45 6.19
C GLN A 140 -7.22 -9.25 5.50
N LYS A 141 -6.11 -9.33 6.25
CA LYS A 141 -4.76 -9.29 5.70
C LYS A 141 -4.55 -10.45 4.71
N LEU A 142 -4.89 -11.67 5.13
CA LEU A 142 -4.75 -12.88 4.31
C LEU A 142 -5.48 -12.73 2.96
N PHE A 143 -6.76 -12.33 2.98
CA PHE A 143 -7.54 -12.16 1.76
C PHE A 143 -6.99 -11.03 0.89
N THR A 144 -6.54 -9.93 1.49
CA THR A 144 -5.98 -8.81 0.74
C THR A 144 -4.70 -9.23 0.01
N GLU A 145 -3.76 -9.88 0.70
CA GLU A 145 -2.52 -10.37 0.08
C GLU A 145 -2.81 -11.41 -1.01
N ALA A 146 -3.70 -12.36 -0.75
CA ALA A 146 -4.10 -13.35 -1.75
C ALA A 146 -4.71 -12.70 -3.00
N CYS A 147 -5.59 -11.70 -2.85
CA CYS A 147 -6.15 -10.95 -3.97
C CYS A 147 -5.08 -10.21 -4.76
N LEU A 148 -4.13 -9.56 -4.09
CA LEU A 148 -3.05 -8.82 -4.72
C LEU A 148 -2.10 -9.73 -5.50
N HIS A 149 -1.69 -10.86 -4.91
CA HIS A 149 -0.82 -11.84 -5.58
C HIS A 149 -1.55 -12.57 -6.71
N GLY A 150 -2.81 -12.96 -6.53
CA GLY A 150 -3.61 -13.62 -7.55
C GLY A 150 -3.85 -12.74 -8.77
N LEU A 151 -4.20 -11.46 -8.55
CA LEU A 151 -4.33 -10.48 -9.63
C LEU A 151 -3.02 -10.30 -10.40
N ARG A 152 -1.89 -10.14 -9.70
CA ARG A 152 -0.58 -10.03 -10.34
C ARG A 152 -0.24 -11.27 -11.15
N ALA A 153 -0.38 -12.45 -10.56
CA ALA A 153 -0.06 -13.72 -11.22
C ALA A 153 -0.90 -13.92 -12.49
N ARG A 154 -2.18 -13.55 -12.45
CA ARG A 154 -3.04 -13.59 -13.64
C ARG A 154 -2.60 -12.61 -14.71
N LEU A 155 -2.24 -11.38 -14.35
CA LEU A 155 -1.79 -10.35 -15.33
C LEU A 155 -0.42 -10.67 -15.95
N CYS A 156 0.41 -11.44 -15.27
CA CYS A 156 1.74 -11.83 -15.73
C CYS A 156 1.82 -13.26 -16.30
N ASP A 157 0.70 -13.98 -16.39
CA ASP A 157 0.63 -15.40 -16.75
C ASP A 157 1.60 -16.29 -15.94
N ASP A 158 1.71 -16.02 -14.63
CA ASP A 158 2.72 -16.59 -13.72
C ASP A 158 2.07 -17.22 -12.47
N VAL A 159 0.96 -17.94 -12.68
CA VAL A 159 0.17 -18.58 -11.60
C VAL A 159 0.96 -19.73 -10.93
N ASP A 160 1.77 -20.44 -11.71
CA ASP A 160 2.53 -21.59 -11.21
C ASP A 160 3.63 -21.17 -10.22
N ALA A 161 4.19 -19.96 -10.36
CA ALA A 161 5.24 -19.47 -9.47
C ALA A 161 4.76 -19.11 -8.05
N LEU A 162 3.44 -18.99 -7.82
CA LEU A 162 2.90 -18.60 -6.52
C LEU A 162 3.39 -19.49 -5.36
N ASP A 163 3.51 -20.81 -5.58
CA ASP A 163 3.96 -21.76 -4.55
C ASP A 163 5.46 -21.64 -4.23
N SER A 164 6.24 -20.97 -5.08
CA SER A 164 7.70 -20.89 -4.92
C SER A 164 8.13 -19.83 -3.90
N TYR A 165 7.30 -18.82 -3.66
CA TYR A 165 7.64 -17.69 -2.81
C TYR A 165 6.59 -17.35 -1.75
N LEU A 166 5.33 -17.80 -1.90
CA LEU A 166 4.28 -17.50 -0.90
C LEU A 166 4.12 -18.61 0.15
N PRO A 167 3.67 -18.26 1.36
CA PRO A 167 3.16 -19.25 2.31
C PRO A 167 2.02 -20.09 1.70
N PRO A 168 1.91 -21.39 2.01
CA PRO A 168 0.98 -22.32 1.34
C PRO A 168 -0.48 -21.85 1.32
N GLN A 169 -0.97 -21.28 2.43
CA GLN A 169 -2.35 -20.79 2.52
C GLN A 169 -2.60 -19.57 1.62
N VAL A 170 -1.65 -18.64 1.55
CA VAL A 170 -1.72 -17.45 0.68
C VAL A 170 -1.67 -17.89 -0.78
N ALA A 171 -0.74 -18.79 -1.13
CA ALA A 171 -0.59 -19.33 -2.49
C ALA A 171 -1.88 -19.98 -3.00
N GLN A 172 -2.52 -20.82 -2.16
CA GLN A 172 -3.77 -21.48 -2.50
C GLN A 172 -4.91 -20.49 -2.76
N LEU A 173 -5.05 -19.45 -1.93
CA LEU A 173 -6.06 -18.42 -2.11
C LEU A 173 -5.77 -17.54 -3.33
N ALA A 174 -4.51 -17.18 -3.55
CA ALA A 174 -4.09 -16.40 -4.71
C ALA A 174 -4.36 -17.13 -6.03
N ARG A 175 -4.17 -18.45 -6.08
CA ARG A 175 -4.55 -19.28 -7.24
C ARG A 175 -6.04 -19.24 -7.51
N LYS A 176 -6.88 -19.40 -6.49
CA LYS A 176 -8.34 -19.29 -6.64
C LYS A 176 -8.75 -17.94 -7.20
N VAL A 177 -8.08 -16.86 -6.77
CA VAL A 177 -8.30 -15.52 -7.33
C VAL A 177 -7.89 -15.47 -8.80
N ALA A 178 -6.71 -15.99 -9.16
CA ALA A 178 -6.23 -15.99 -10.54
C ALA A 178 -7.13 -16.82 -11.48
N GLU A 179 -7.55 -18.00 -11.04
CA GLU A 179 -8.50 -18.88 -11.75
C GLU A 179 -9.86 -18.21 -11.96
N ALA A 180 -10.39 -17.52 -10.94
CA ALA A 180 -11.65 -16.80 -11.06
C ALA A 180 -11.60 -15.61 -12.05
N LEU A 181 -10.39 -15.13 -12.37
CA LEU A 181 -10.14 -14.08 -13.35
C LEU A 181 -9.80 -14.64 -14.75
N GLU A 182 -9.86 -15.96 -14.93
CA GLU A 182 -9.73 -16.57 -16.24
C GLU A 182 -10.94 -16.20 -17.11
N VAL A 183 -10.67 -15.57 -18.26
CA VAL A 183 -11.71 -15.26 -19.24
C VAL A 183 -11.82 -16.48 -20.15
N PRO A 184 -12.97 -17.16 -20.22
CA PRO A 184 -13.12 -18.30 -21.13
C PRO A 184 -12.89 -17.85 -22.58
N GLU A 185 -12.09 -18.60 -23.34
CA GLU A 185 -12.05 -18.43 -24.78
C GLU A 185 -13.46 -18.69 -25.34
N LEU A 186 -14.06 -17.67 -25.95
CA LEU A 186 -15.28 -17.87 -26.72
C LEU A 186 -14.94 -18.83 -27.85
N ALA A 187 -15.54 -20.02 -27.82
CA ALA A 187 -15.40 -21.00 -28.88
C ALA A 187 -15.72 -20.31 -30.21
N THR A 188 -14.71 -20.22 -31.09
CA THR A 188 -14.89 -19.76 -32.46
C THR A 188 -15.80 -20.77 -33.13
N THR A 189 -17.02 -20.34 -33.46
CA THR A 189 -18.00 -21.12 -34.21
C THR A 189 -17.74 -21.01 -35.70
#